data_AF-A0A2I2A5H6-F1
#
_entry.id   AF-A0A2I2A5H6-F1
#
_cell.length_a   1.000
_cell.length_b   1.000
_cell.length_c   1.000
_cell.angle_alpha   90.00
_cell.angle_beta   90.00
_cell.angle_gamma   90.00
#
_symmetry.space_group_name_H-M   'P 1'
#
loop_
_entity.id
_entity.type
_entity.pdbx_description
1 polymer ?
#
loop_
_entity_poly.entity_id
_entity_poly.type
_entity_poly.pdbx_seq_one_letter_code
_entity_poly.pdbx_strand_id
1 'polypeptide(L)'
;MKSHQTPFLPSLFVAALSLALAGCGGSSSDSTNTETTDTTDTTETSTKSLTITAVDPYISGAEFYVDLNSNGQYDAATDKLSRAGDNRGEYIFENYTPTTDVTVLAKSNGQHNGVNYSISLQGKVTSGAESAVLNPATTATSALSITTTELVAILNQFSAKIGDTVTEDDVLSDPVDGLLEKPISDLTATDIAKVRTQVILTGLQRIMQGSTEIQKLTDTQFIASATQGQTTENIVYHILDGLVTAVITGVKQSNIDGFINDSGYQQILGYGAPTIKTEQFLNVAITILNRITEAGYTACNTYNENLTGNWDGAANVKAIQDAITPLISQIGSWGGDLGPRYYAATYQNTIANLTGGAQIISNMSSNANLKAGFDCASKYFEINTSNNIVCVSQ
;
A
#
# COMPACT_ATOMS: atom_id res chain seq x y z
N MET A 1 -27.32 -57.12 14.88
CA MET A 1 -28.42 -56.44 15.60
C MET A 1 -28.30 -54.94 15.36
N LYS A 2 -29.39 -54.36 14.84
CA LYS A 2 -29.80 -52.95 14.69
C LYS A 2 -28.76 -51.87 15.09
N SER A 3 -28.27 -51.07 14.14
CA SER A 3 -28.94 -49.89 13.54
C SER A 3 -29.19 -48.77 14.57
N HIS A 4 -28.49 -47.65 14.41
CA HIS A 4 -28.99 -46.29 14.59
C HIS A 4 -28.36 -45.38 13.53
N GLN A 5 -29.06 -45.25 12.40
CA GLN A 5 -29.07 -44.06 11.55
C GLN A 5 -30.14 -43.12 12.08
N THR A 6 -29.95 -41.80 11.98
CA THR A 6 -30.98 -40.82 11.57
C THR A 6 -30.36 -39.41 11.36
N PRO A 7 -31.01 -38.51 10.57
CA PRO A 7 -30.38 -37.77 9.46
C PRO A 7 -30.79 -36.26 9.37
N PHE A 8 -30.69 -35.69 8.15
CA PHE A 8 -31.27 -34.42 7.62
C PHE A 8 -30.48 -33.12 7.90
N LEU A 9 -30.28 -32.11 7.02
CA LEU A 9 -30.59 -31.80 5.60
C LEU A 9 -29.63 -30.68 5.11
N PRO A 10 -29.46 -30.48 3.78
CA PRO A 10 -28.75 -29.34 3.19
C PRO A 10 -29.73 -28.20 2.85
N SER A 11 -29.36 -26.95 3.15
CA SER A 11 -30.11 -25.78 2.67
C SER A 11 -29.38 -25.10 1.52
N LEU A 12 -29.94 -25.35 0.34
CA LEU A 12 -29.88 -24.58 -0.88
C LEU A 12 -30.51 -23.19 -0.63
N PHE A 13 -29.84 -22.09 -0.99
CA PHE A 13 -30.52 -20.83 -1.31
C PHE A 13 -29.80 -20.13 -2.48
N VAL A 14 -30.47 -20.18 -3.63
CA VAL A 14 -30.22 -19.40 -4.84
C VAL A 14 -31.37 -18.38 -4.92
N ALA A 15 -31.05 -17.09 -5.00
CA ALA A 15 -31.90 -16.02 -5.53
C ALA A 15 -30.98 -14.80 -5.75
N ALA A 16 -30.51 -14.53 -6.96
CA ALA A 16 -31.21 -13.73 -7.98
C ALA A 16 -31.65 -12.35 -7.43
N LEU A 17 -30.79 -11.33 -7.58
CA LEU A 17 -31.19 -9.94 -7.44
C LEU A 17 -30.94 -9.22 -8.77
N SER A 18 -32.04 -8.87 -9.42
CA SER A 18 -32.12 -8.21 -10.70
C SER A 18 -32.02 -6.69 -10.55
N LEU A 19 -31.42 -6.06 -11.56
CA LEU A 19 -31.45 -4.63 -11.88
C LEU A 19 -32.84 -3.98 -11.71
N ALA A 20 -32.83 -2.75 -11.19
CA ALA A 20 -33.85 -1.75 -11.49
C ALA A 20 -33.20 -0.36 -11.63
N LEU A 21 -32.99 0.05 -12.88
CA LEU A 21 -32.87 1.46 -13.25
C LEU A 21 -34.27 2.09 -13.13
N ALA A 22 -34.38 3.20 -12.40
CA ALA A 22 -35.48 4.13 -12.51
C ALA A 22 -34.92 5.55 -12.56
N GLY A 23 -35.00 6.15 -13.75
CA GLY A 23 -34.81 7.58 -13.96
C GLY A 23 -36.10 8.35 -13.71
N CYS A 24 -35.95 9.56 -13.17
CA CYS A 24 -36.91 10.66 -13.19
C CYS A 24 -36.04 11.92 -12.93
N GLY A 25 -35.95 12.94 -13.78
CA GLY A 25 -36.99 13.54 -14.61
C GLY A 25 -37.59 14.73 -13.85
N GLY A 26 -36.93 15.88 -13.85
CA GLY A 26 -37.36 17.07 -13.11
C GLY A 26 -36.93 18.37 -13.79
N SER A 27 -37.67 18.73 -14.83
CA SER A 27 -37.59 20.00 -15.57
C SER A 27 -38.24 21.12 -14.74
N SER A 28 -37.55 22.24 -14.54
CA SER A 28 -38.18 23.48 -14.05
C SER A 28 -37.70 24.65 -14.89
N SER A 29 -38.65 25.25 -15.60
CA SER A 29 -38.48 26.38 -16.50
C SER A 29 -38.65 27.67 -15.70
N ASP A 30 -37.73 28.61 -15.84
CA ASP A 30 -38.01 30.02 -15.57
C ASP A 30 -37.39 30.89 -16.66
N SER A 31 -38.24 31.72 -17.23
CA SER A 31 -37.94 32.71 -18.25
C SER A 31 -37.40 33.99 -17.60
N THR A 32 -36.40 34.64 -18.20
CA THR A 32 -36.46 36.09 -18.52
C THR A 32 -35.26 36.58 -19.30
N ASN A 33 -35.58 37.49 -20.23
CA ASN A 33 -34.79 38.56 -20.85
C ASN A 33 -33.57 38.27 -21.73
N THR A 34 -33.84 38.52 -23.01
CA THR A 34 -32.97 38.96 -24.09
C THR A 34 -31.97 40.03 -23.68
N GLU A 35 -30.68 39.73 -23.81
CA GLU A 35 -29.65 40.72 -24.14
C GLU A 35 -28.62 40.05 -25.06
N THR A 36 -28.63 40.50 -26.32
CA THR A 36 -27.75 40.01 -27.38
C THR A 36 -26.33 40.52 -27.09
N THR A 37 -25.46 39.62 -26.62
CA THR A 37 -24.02 39.85 -26.61
C THR A 37 -23.37 38.77 -27.46
N ASP A 38 -22.84 39.16 -28.63
CA ASP A 38 -21.96 38.35 -29.45
C ASP A 38 -20.78 37.89 -28.59
N THR A 39 -20.90 36.68 -28.05
CA THR A 39 -19.81 35.98 -27.38
C THR A 39 -19.40 34.89 -28.34
N THR A 40 -18.21 35.05 -28.91
CA THR A 40 -17.53 34.03 -29.69
C THR A 40 -17.48 32.78 -28.83
N ASP A 41 -18.32 31.81 -29.18
CA ASP A 41 -18.43 30.52 -28.51
C ASP A 41 -17.17 29.73 -28.87
N THR A 42 -16.06 30.02 -28.19
CA THR A 42 -14.94 29.10 -28.09
C THR A 42 -15.47 27.90 -27.34
N THR A 43 -15.97 26.93 -28.09
CA THR A 43 -16.18 25.57 -27.61
C THR A 43 -14.81 25.07 -27.21
N GLU A 44 -14.39 25.35 -25.97
CA GLU A 44 -13.28 24.67 -25.34
C GLU A 44 -13.64 23.19 -25.36
N THR A 45 -13.11 22.50 -26.36
CA THR A 45 -13.11 21.05 -26.38
C THR A 45 -12.20 20.67 -25.22
N SER A 46 -12.77 20.48 -24.02
CA SER A 46 -11.98 20.05 -22.88
C SER A 46 -11.35 18.73 -23.28
N THR A 47 -10.05 18.75 -23.56
CA THR A 47 -9.34 17.54 -23.94
C THR A 47 -9.27 16.67 -22.70
N LYS A 48 -10.05 15.59 -22.71
CA LYS A 48 -10.09 14.64 -21.61
C LYS A 48 -8.71 14.03 -21.41
N SER A 49 -8.32 13.86 -20.15
CA SER A 49 -7.05 13.28 -19.74
C SER A 49 -7.32 12.16 -18.75
N LEU A 50 -6.48 11.14 -18.75
CA LEU A 50 -6.51 10.05 -17.79
C LEU A 50 -5.57 10.40 -16.64
N THR A 51 -6.12 10.42 -15.42
CA THR A 51 -5.33 10.64 -14.19
C THR A 51 -5.18 9.33 -13.43
N ILE A 52 -3.95 8.92 -13.19
CA ILE A 52 -3.63 7.75 -12.40
C ILE A 52 -3.13 8.17 -11.02
N THR A 53 -3.67 7.55 -9.97
CA THR A 53 -3.15 7.70 -8.61
C THR A 53 -2.33 6.45 -8.25
N ALA A 54 -1.01 6.58 -8.15
CA ALA A 54 -0.11 5.51 -7.77
C ALA A 54 0.11 5.48 -6.26
N VAL A 55 -0.48 4.49 -5.59
CA VAL A 55 -0.54 4.37 -4.14
C VAL A 55 0.24 3.16 -3.66
N ASP A 56 1.50 3.36 -3.25
CA ASP A 56 2.17 2.38 -2.39
C ASP A 56 3.07 3.00 -1.32
N PRO A 57 2.40 3.54 -0.31
CA PRO A 57 2.22 4.98 -0.14
C PRO A 57 2.84 5.85 -1.23
N TYR A 58 2.06 6.81 -1.73
CA TYR A 58 2.35 7.61 -2.92
C TYR A 58 3.81 7.67 -3.35
N ILE A 59 4.08 7.07 -4.50
CA ILE A 59 5.41 6.98 -5.06
C ILE A 59 5.76 8.31 -5.72
N SER A 60 6.99 8.78 -5.48
CA SER A 60 7.51 10.01 -6.07
C SER A 60 8.46 9.71 -7.23
N GLY A 61 8.39 10.51 -8.30
CA GLY A 61 9.33 10.41 -9.43
C GLY A 61 9.21 9.14 -10.27
N ALA A 62 8.08 8.42 -10.18
CA ALA A 62 7.80 7.32 -11.10
C ALA A 62 7.40 7.87 -12.48
N GLU A 63 7.45 7.00 -13.48
CA GLU A 63 6.87 7.24 -14.79
C GLU A 63 6.05 6.02 -15.18
N PHE A 64 4.86 6.24 -15.72
CA PHE A 64 3.97 5.20 -16.19
C PHE A 64 3.75 5.32 -17.69
N TYR A 65 3.52 4.19 -18.34
CA TYR A 65 3.10 4.15 -19.72
C TYR A 65 1.86 3.28 -19.91
N VAL A 66 1.05 3.62 -20.91
CA VAL A 66 -0.07 2.80 -21.36
C VAL A 66 0.46 1.81 -22.39
N ASP A 67 0.39 0.51 -22.10
CA ASP A 67 0.82 -0.57 -22.99
C ASP A 67 -0.28 -0.86 -24.01
N LEU A 68 -0.22 -0.18 -25.15
CA LEU A 68 -1.28 -0.23 -26.16
C LEU A 68 -1.25 -1.53 -26.98
N ASN A 69 -0.12 -2.22 -27.03
CA ASN A 69 0.06 -3.44 -27.82
C ASN A 69 0.10 -4.72 -26.94
N SER A 70 0.03 -4.56 -25.61
CA SER A 70 0.04 -5.64 -24.61
C SER A 70 1.32 -6.49 -24.64
N ASN A 71 2.47 -5.90 -24.96
CA ASN A 71 3.76 -6.60 -25.00
C ASN A 71 4.58 -6.45 -23.70
N GLY A 72 4.10 -5.65 -22.73
CA GLY A 72 4.76 -5.41 -21.46
C GLY A 72 6.04 -4.57 -21.56
N GLN A 73 6.30 -3.90 -22.68
CA GLN A 73 7.49 -3.11 -22.96
C GLN A 73 7.10 -1.74 -23.51
N TYR A 74 7.72 -0.69 -22.95
CA TYR A 74 7.48 0.66 -23.41
C TYR A 74 7.96 0.87 -24.86
N ASP A 75 7.02 1.15 -25.76
CA ASP A 75 7.27 1.58 -27.13
C ASP A 75 7.03 3.09 -27.27
N ALA A 76 8.13 3.85 -27.30
CA ALA A 76 8.07 5.31 -27.43
C ALA A 76 7.39 5.81 -28.71
N ALA A 77 7.23 4.97 -29.73
CA ALA A 77 6.54 5.34 -30.97
C ALA A 77 5.01 5.26 -30.86
N THR A 78 4.49 4.42 -29.97
CA THR A 78 3.05 4.11 -29.89
C THR A 78 2.45 4.43 -28.53
N ASP A 79 3.14 4.09 -27.45
CA ASP A 79 2.63 4.20 -26.09
C ASP A 79 2.54 5.65 -25.60
N LYS A 80 1.63 5.86 -24.65
CA LYS A 80 1.48 7.14 -23.96
C LYS A 80 2.31 7.11 -22.69
N LEU A 81 3.05 8.19 -22.42
CA LEU A 81 3.84 8.34 -21.21
C LEU A 81 3.16 9.37 -20.28
N SER A 82 3.09 9.06 -18.99
CA SER A 82 2.56 9.96 -17.99
C SER A 82 3.55 11.07 -17.64
N ARG A 83 3.05 12.22 -17.19
CA ARG A 83 3.82 13.17 -16.37
C ARG A 83 3.32 13.18 -14.94
N ALA A 84 4.12 13.71 -14.01
CA ALA A 84 3.63 13.98 -12.66
C ALA A 84 2.45 14.98 -12.69
N GLY A 85 1.45 14.70 -11.87
CA GLY A 85 0.31 15.59 -11.57
C GLY A 85 0.60 16.55 -10.42
N ASP A 86 -0.43 17.29 -10.03
CA ASP A 86 -0.32 18.32 -8.99
C ASP A 86 -0.52 17.73 -7.59
N ASN A 87 -1.36 16.70 -7.46
CA ASN A 87 -1.52 16.01 -6.18
C ASN A 87 -0.54 14.85 -6.04
N ARG A 88 -0.41 14.39 -4.79
CA ARG A 88 0.57 13.39 -4.41
C ARG A 88 0.28 12.05 -5.10
N GLY A 89 1.29 11.50 -5.76
CA GLY A 89 1.17 10.23 -6.48
C GLY A 89 0.25 10.29 -7.71
N GLU A 90 -0.17 11.48 -8.14
CA GLU A 90 -0.89 11.62 -9.40
C GLU A 90 0.06 11.62 -10.59
N TYR A 91 -0.38 10.95 -11.65
CA TYR A 91 0.30 10.84 -12.92
C TYR A 91 -0.72 11.03 -14.04
N ILE A 92 -0.47 11.99 -14.92
CA ILE A 92 -1.43 12.45 -15.93
C ILE A 92 -0.98 12.01 -17.32
N PHE A 93 -1.88 11.35 -18.04
CA PHE A 93 -1.78 11.13 -19.48
C PHE A 93 -2.61 12.18 -20.21
N GLU A 94 -1.94 13.24 -20.66
CA GLU A 94 -2.61 14.37 -21.30
C GLU A 94 -3.29 13.98 -22.60
N ASN A 95 -4.49 14.53 -22.83
CA ASN A 95 -5.26 14.34 -24.06
C ASN A 95 -5.48 12.85 -24.39
N TYR A 96 -5.60 12.02 -23.36
CA TYR A 96 -5.78 10.59 -23.49
C TYR A 96 -6.95 10.11 -22.63
N THR A 97 -7.87 9.39 -23.25
CA THR A 97 -8.86 8.56 -22.57
C THR A 97 -8.86 7.22 -23.28
N PRO A 98 -8.71 6.09 -22.56
CA PRO A 98 -8.68 4.78 -23.17
C PRO A 98 -10.01 4.52 -23.91
N THR A 99 -9.94 4.04 -25.15
CA THR A 99 -11.13 3.65 -25.94
C THR A 99 -11.42 2.15 -25.84
N THR A 100 -10.47 1.39 -25.32
CA THR A 100 -10.56 -0.03 -24.96
C THR A 100 -9.95 -0.21 -23.58
N ASP A 101 -10.15 -1.37 -22.95
CA ASP A 101 -9.39 -1.71 -21.74
C ASP A 101 -7.90 -1.77 -22.09
N VAL A 102 -7.07 -1.19 -21.22
CA VAL A 102 -5.61 -1.11 -21.40
C VAL A 102 -4.90 -1.45 -20.10
N THR A 103 -3.62 -1.81 -20.18
CA THR A 103 -2.76 -1.96 -19.00
C THR A 103 -1.85 -0.76 -18.88
N VAL A 104 -1.74 -0.21 -17.67
CA VAL A 104 -0.76 0.81 -17.33
C VAL A 104 0.35 0.15 -16.52
N LEU A 105 1.60 0.39 -16.92
CA LEU A 105 2.81 -0.22 -16.35
C LEU A 105 3.78 0.88 -15.92
N ALA A 106 4.54 0.66 -14.85
CA ALA A 106 5.66 1.54 -14.53
C ALA A 106 6.78 1.38 -15.57
N LYS A 107 7.21 2.49 -16.17
CA LYS A 107 8.46 2.61 -16.94
C LYS A 107 9.64 2.81 -15.99
N SER A 108 9.45 3.61 -14.95
CA SER A 108 10.41 3.78 -13.86
C SER A 108 9.65 3.79 -12.53
N ASN A 109 10.20 3.08 -11.55
CA ASN A 109 9.50 2.81 -10.29
C ASN A 109 9.52 4.00 -9.31
N GLY A 110 10.36 5.01 -9.54
CA GLY A 110 10.50 6.13 -8.62
C GLY A 110 11.06 5.73 -7.24
N GLN A 111 10.69 6.52 -6.23
CA GLN A 111 11.13 6.36 -4.85
C GLN A 111 9.95 6.38 -3.89
N HIS A 112 10.04 5.52 -2.87
CA HIS A 112 9.17 5.52 -1.71
C HIS A 112 10.03 5.72 -0.46
N ASN A 113 9.71 6.73 0.36
CA ASN A 113 10.55 7.15 1.49
C ASN A 113 12.01 7.35 1.11
N GLY A 114 12.28 8.03 -0.02
CA GLY A 114 13.64 8.30 -0.50
C GLY A 114 14.46 7.07 -0.90
N VAL A 115 13.92 5.86 -0.73
CA VAL A 115 14.52 4.62 -1.18
C VAL A 115 13.96 4.28 -2.55
N ASN A 116 14.83 3.80 -3.45
CA ASN A 116 14.38 3.32 -4.76
C ASN A 116 13.31 2.25 -4.58
N TYR A 117 12.18 2.48 -5.22
CA TYR A 117 11.05 1.60 -5.09
C TYR A 117 11.34 0.33 -5.91
N SER A 118 11.50 -0.78 -5.19
CA SER A 118 12.01 -2.04 -5.74
C SER A 118 10.95 -2.90 -6.42
N ILE A 119 9.70 -2.45 -6.46
CA ILE A 119 8.57 -3.13 -7.08
C ILE A 119 7.96 -2.25 -8.17
N SER A 120 7.39 -2.86 -9.19
CA SER A 120 6.71 -2.17 -10.28
C SER A 120 5.21 -2.19 -10.01
N LEU A 121 4.56 -1.01 -10.03
CA LEU A 121 3.11 -0.93 -10.02
C LEU A 121 2.56 -1.12 -11.43
N GLN A 122 1.44 -1.83 -11.50
CA GLN A 122 0.68 -1.98 -12.73
C GLN A 122 -0.80 -2.15 -12.45
N GLY A 123 -1.63 -1.92 -13.46
CA GLY A 123 -3.06 -2.12 -13.33
C GLY A 123 -3.80 -1.99 -14.65
N LYS A 124 -4.98 -2.58 -14.70
CA LYS A 124 -5.90 -2.43 -15.83
C LYS A 124 -6.72 -1.16 -15.66
N VAL A 125 -6.87 -0.42 -16.74
CA VAL A 125 -7.73 0.76 -16.84
C VAL A 125 -8.83 0.46 -17.84
N THR A 126 -10.08 0.64 -17.43
CA THR A 126 -11.25 0.34 -18.25
C THR A 126 -11.44 1.39 -19.35
N SER A 127 -12.04 0.96 -20.46
CA SER A 127 -12.45 1.87 -21.53
C SER A 127 -13.30 3.03 -21.00
N GLY A 128 -12.97 4.25 -21.41
CA GLY A 128 -13.66 5.49 -21.04
C GLY A 128 -13.28 6.05 -19.67
N ALA A 129 -12.43 5.38 -18.88
CA ALA A 129 -12.02 5.87 -17.58
C ALA A 129 -11.21 7.18 -17.69
N GLU A 130 -11.58 8.17 -16.87
CA GLU A 130 -10.83 9.43 -16.72
C GLU A 130 -9.90 9.38 -15.50
N SER A 131 -10.11 8.42 -14.60
CA SER A 131 -9.21 8.14 -13.49
C SER A 131 -9.09 6.66 -13.20
N ALA A 132 -7.96 6.26 -12.62
CA ALA A 132 -7.77 4.94 -12.02
C ALA A 132 -6.73 4.97 -10.90
N VAL A 133 -6.79 3.98 -10.01
CA VAL A 133 -5.81 3.81 -8.94
C VAL A 133 -4.89 2.65 -9.31
N LEU A 134 -3.59 2.87 -9.21
CA LEU A 134 -2.58 1.83 -9.24
C LEU A 134 -2.05 1.64 -7.83
N ASN A 135 -2.36 0.51 -7.21
CA ASN A 135 -1.89 0.17 -5.88
C ASN A 135 -1.37 -1.28 -5.85
N PRO A 136 -0.84 -1.77 -4.72
CA PRO A 136 -0.39 -3.15 -4.62
C PRO A 136 -1.45 -4.20 -4.89
N ALA A 137 -2.72 -3.92 -4.57
CA ALA A 137 -3.82 -4.82 -4.90
C ALA A 137 -4.08 -4.89 -6.41
N THR A 138 -4.23 -3.76 -7.11
CA THR A 138 -4.45 -3.75 -8.57
C THR A 138 -3.26 -4.35 -9.32
N THR A 139 -2.06 -4.19 -8.75
CA THR A 139 -0.86 -4.84 -9.27
C THR A 139 -0.92 -6.35 -9.07
N ALA A 140 -1.27 -6.81 -7.87
CA ALA A 140 -1.39 -8.24 -7.58
C ALA A 140 -2.43 -8.92 -8.47
N THR A 141 -3.62 -8.33 -8.65
CA THR A 141 -4.66 -8.86 -9.53
C THR A 141 -4.21 -8.89 -10.99
N SER A 142 -3.48 -7.87 -11.44
CA SER A 142 -2.96 -7.83 -12.82
C SER A 142 -1.79 -8.78 -13.06
N ALA A 143 -0.91 -8.97 -12.09
CA ALA A 143 0.29 -9.80 -12.22
C ALA A 143 0.02 -11.29 -12.03
N LEU A 144 -0.91 -11.65 -11.14
CA LEU A 144 -1.27 -13.05 -10.84
C LEU A 144 -2.48 -13.54 -11.62
N SER A 145 -3.09 -12.69 -12.44
CA SER A 145 -4.34 -12.98 -13.14
C SER A 145 -5.48 -13.48 -12.22
N ILE A 146 -5.43 -13.13 -10.93
CA ILE A 146 -6.51 -13.39 -9.97
C ILE A 146 -7.52 -12.25 -10.00
N THR A 147 -8.78 -12.59 -9.71
CA THR A 147 -9.85 -11.59 -9.61
C THR A 147 -9.75 -10.79 -8.31
N THR A 148 -10.34 -9.60 -8.30
CA THR A 148 -10.51 -8.78 -7.10
C THR A 148 -11.23 -9.55 -5.99
N THR A 149 -12.29 -10.28 -6.34
CA THR A 149 -13.05 -11.13 -5.41
C THR A 149 -12.18 -12.21 -4.76
N GLU A 150 -11.30 -12.86 -5.52
CA GLU A 150 -10.37 -13.87 -4.98
C GLU A 150 -9.33 -13.26 -4.06
N LEU A 151 -8.76 -12.10 -4.42
CA LEU A 151 -7.83 -11.37 -3.55
C LEU A 151 -8.50 -10.98 -2.23
N VAL A 152 -9.72 -10.43 -2.29
CA VAL A 152 -10.52 -10.08 -1.11
C VAL A 152 -10.80 -11.31 -0.25
N ALA A 153 -11.15 -12.45 -0.86
CA ALA A 153 -11.36 -13.70 -0.15
C ALA A 153 -10.08 -14.15 0.58
N ILE A 154 -8.92 -14.08 -0.08
CA ILE A 154 -7.62 -14.41 0.52
C ILE A 154 -7.33 -13.52 1.74
N LEU A 155 -7.52 -12.20 1.62
CA LEU A 155 -7.26 -11.24 2.70
C LEU A 155 -8.23 -11.42 3.88
N ASN A 156 -9.51 -11.70 3.60
CA ASN A 156 -10.54 -11.80 4.63
C ASN A 156 -10.40 -13.00 5.56
N GLN A 157 -9.56 -13.98 5.20
CA GLN A 157 -9.11 -15.02 6.14
C GLN A 157 -8.37 -14.44 7.35
N PHE A 158 -7.83 -13.22 7.19
CA PHE A 158 -7.13 -12.46 8.21
C PHE A 158 -7.93 -11.24 8.72
N SER A 159 -9.21 -11.10 8.38
CA SER A 159 -10.05 -9.94 8.75
C SER A 159 -10.03 -9.64 10.26
N ALA A 160 -10.12 -10.67 11.10
CA ALA A 160 -10.05 -10.52 12.56
C ALA A 160 -8.71 -9.93 13.04
N LYS A 161 -7.63 -10.26 12.34
CA LYS A 161 -6.27 -9.76 12.58
C LYS A 161 -6.10 -8.33 12.04
N ILE A 162 -6.60 -8.06 10.84
CA ILE A 162 -6.61 -6.73 10.20
C ILE A 162 -7.39 -5.74 11.07
N GLY A 163 -8.54 -6.17 11.59
CA GLY A 163 -9.45 -5.37 12.40
C GLY A 163 -10.71 -4.91 11.66
N ASP A 164 -10.85 -5.28 10.38
CA ASP A 164 -12.05 -5.02 9.58
C ASP A 164 -12.18 -6.07 8.45
N THR A 165 -13.35 -6.13 7.81
CA THR A 165 -13.57 -6.89 6.59
C THR A 165 -13.11 -6.07 5.40
N VAL A 166 -12.21 -6.62 4.59
CA VAL A 166 -11.75 -6.00 3.35
C VAL A 166 -12.82 -6.18 2.27
N THR A 167 -13.14 -5.13 1.55
CA THR A 167 -14.09 -5.13 0.43
C THR A 167 -13.38 -4.98 -0.91
N GLU A 168 -14.09 -5.17 -2.02
CA GLU A 168 -13.54 -4.89 -3.36
C GLU A 168 -13.23 -3.39 -3.54
N ASP A 169 -14.02 -2.51 -2.94
CA ASP A 169 -13.77 -1.07 -2.97
C ASP A 169 -12.46 -0.70 -2.23
N ASP A 170 -12.15 -1.37 -1.11
CA ASP A 170 -10.91 -1.12 -0.36
C ASP A 170 -9.65 -1.46 -1.17
N VAL A 171 -9.74 -2.40 -2.12
CA VAL A 171 -8.61 -2.81 -2.96
C VAL A 171 -8.54 -2.06 -4.28
N LEU A 172 -9.64 -1.49 -4.76
CA LEU A 172 -9.71 -0.71 -6.00
C LEU A 172 -9.60 0.81 -5.80
N SER A 173 -9.74 1.30 -4.57
CA SER A 173 -9.60 2.71 -4.22
C SER A 173 -8.21 3.03 -3.66
N ASP A 174 -7.98 4.31 -3.36
CA ASP A 174 -6.83 4.76 -2.58
C ASP A 174 -7.12 4.55 -1.09
N PRO A 175 -6.52 3.53 -0.43
CA PRO A 175 -6.83 3.21 0.96
C PRO A 175 -6.30 4.24 1.97
N VAL A 176 -5.47 5.20 1.54
CA VAL A 176 -4.90 6.24 2.40
C VAL A 176 -5.38 7.65 2.05
N ASP A 177 -6.33 7.77 1.13
CA ASP A 177 -6.95 9.04 0.78
C ASP A 177 -7.58 9.70 2.02
N GLY A 178 -7.31 10.99 2.19
CA GLY A 178 -7.72 11.78 3.36
C GLY A 178 -7.10 11.35 4.70
N LEU A 179 -6.30 10.27 4.76
CA LEU A 179 -5.72 9.77 6.01
C LEU A 179 -4.36 10.38 6.31
N LEU A 180 -3.51 10.63 5.30
CA LEU A 180 -2.11 11.01 5.52
C LEU A 180 -1.94 12.29 6.35
N GLU A 181 -2.81 13.27 6.14
CA GLU A 181 -2.77 14.56 6.82
C GLU A 181 -3.44 14.55 8.20
N LYS A 182 -4.20 13.48 8.50
CA LYS A 182 -4.94 13.34 9.75
C LYS A 182 -3.95 13.17 10.92
N PRO A 183 -4.17 13.84 12.06
CA PRO A 183 -3.41 13.56 13.27
C PRO A 183 -3.59 12.10 13.69
N ILE A 184 -2.50 11.46 14.14
CA ILE A 184 -2.57 10.05 14.55
C ILE A 184 -3.57 9.84 15.70
N SER A 185 -3.71 10.82 16.59
CA SER A 185 -4.69 10.80 17.70
C SER A 185 -6.14 10.68 17.24
N ASP A 186 -6.42 11.03 15.99
CA ASP A 186 -7.77 11.11 15.45
C ASP A 186 -8.12 9.86 14.63
N LEU A 187 -7.17 8.94 14.46
CA LEU A 187 -7.39 7.70 13.72
C LEU A 187 -8.40 6.81 14.43
N THR A 188 -9.43 6.41 13.69
CA THR A 188 -10.43 5.44 14.12
C THR A 188 -9.90 4.02 13.94
N ALA A 189 -10.59 3.03 14.52
CA ALA A 189 -10.26 1.62 14.27
C ALA A 189 -10.34 1.26 12.78
N THR A 190 -11.31 1.82 12.05
CA THR A 190 -11.44 1.65 10.59
C THR A 190 -10.27 2.29 9.84
N ASP A 191 -9.81 3.48 10.23
CA ASP A 191 -8.65 4.10 9.60
C ASP A 191 -7.38 3.24 9.77
N ILE A 192 -7.20 2.68 10.97
CA ILE A 192 -6.07 1.78 11.26
C ILE A 192 -6.18 0.49 10.45
N ALA A 193 -7.38 -0.07 10.28
CA ALA A 193 -7.60 -1.25 9.45
C ALA A 193 -7.28 -0.99 7.97
N LYS A 194 -7.63 0.19 7.43
CA LYS A 194 -7.22 0.61 6.08
C LYS A 194 -5.71 0.72 5.93
N VAL A 195 -5.03 1.37 6.88
CA VAL A 195 -3.56 1.44 6.90
C VAL A 195 -2.94 0.05 6.95
N ARG A 196 -3.43 -0.85 7.81
CA ARG A 196 -2.93 -2.24 7.86
C ARG A 196 -3.15 -2.98 6.56
N THR A 197 -4.34 -2.86 5.97
CA THR A 197 -4.67 -3.51 4.70
C THR A 197 -3.72 -3.06 3.60
N GLN A 198 -3.45 -1.75 3.48
CA GLN A 198 -2.48 -1.22 2.53
C GLN A 198 -1.08 -1.81 2.77
N VAL A 199 -0.57 -1.74 4.01
CA VAL A 199 0.78 -2.25 4.34
C VAL A 199 0.88 -3.77 4.09
N ILE A 200 -0.19 -4.54 4.34
CA ILE A 200 -0.24 -5.97 4.02
C ILE A 200 -0.18 -6.20 2.51
N LEU A 201 -0.95 -5.44 1.72
CA LEU A 201 -0.98 -5.54 0.27
C LEU A 201 0.40 -5.18 -0.33
N THR A 202 1.03 -4.12 0.15
CA THR A 202 2.43 -3.79 -0.17
C THR A 202 3.35 -4.97 0.13
N GLY A 203 3.18 -5.58 1.30
CA GLY A 203 4.02 -6.69 1.75
C GLY A 203 3.90 -7.91 0.85
N LEU A 204 2.67 -8.26 0.52
CA LEU A 204 2.33 -9.33 -0.41
C LEU A 204 2.97 -9.06 -1.79
N GLN A 205 2.78 -7.87 -2.34
CA GLN A 205 3.35 -7.51 -3.64
C GLN A 205 4.89 -7.60 -3.62
N ARG A 206 5.55 -7.08 -2.57
CA ARG A 206 7.01 -7.17 -2.42
C ARG A 206 7.51 -8.60 -2.39
N ILE A 207 6.83 -9.48 -1.65
CA ILE A 207 7.21 -10.89 -1.62
C ILE A 207 6.98 -11.54 -2.99
N MET A 208 5.85 -11.28 -3.64
CA MET A 208 5.56 -11.85 -4.95
C MET A 208 6.57 -11.40 -6.02
N GLN A 209 6.85 -10.10 -6.11
CA GLN A 209 7.80 -9.58 -7.10
C GLN A 209 9.27 -9.84 -6.74
N GLY A 210 9.57 -10.00 -5.44
CA GLY A 210 10.91 -10.33 -4.97
C GLY A 210 11.22 -11.83 -5.02
N SER A 211 10.22 -12.71 -4.96
CA SER A 211 10.39 -14.16 -4.97
C SER A 211 10.21 -14.73 -6.38
N THR A 212 11.32 -15.20 -6.97
CA THR A 212 11.29 -15.87 -8.28
C THR A 212 10.49 -17.16 -8.27
N GLU A 213 10.23 -17.72 -7.09
CA GLU A 213 9.58 -19.01 -6.90
C GLU A 213 8.07 -18.86 -6.80
N ILE A 214 7.61 -17.83 -6.08
CA ILE A 214 6.19 -17.47 -6.05
C ILE A 214 5.73 -17.06 -7.45
N GLN A 215 6.60 -16.40 -8.23
CA GLN A 215 6.31 -16.06 -9.64
C GLN A 215 6.13 -17.27 -10.57
N LYS A 216 6.58 -18.47 -10.18
CA LYS A 216 6.39 -19.69 -10.98
C LYS A 216 5.02 -20.33 -10.75
N LEU A 217 4.29 -19.92 -9.72
CA LEU A 217 2.96 -20.46 -9.43
C LEU A 217 1.98 -20.01 -10.51
N THR A 218 1.17 -20.93 -11.01
CA THR A 218 -0.02 -20.57 -11.78
C THR A 218 -1.06 -19.93 -10.88
N ASP A 219 -2.03 -19.22 -11.46
CA ASP A 219 -3.10 -18.53 -10.72
C ASP A 219 -3.85 -19.51 -9.78
N THR A 220 -4.18 -20.71 -10.28
CA THR A 220 -4.81 -21.78 -9.49
C THR A 220 -3.92 -22.26 -8.35
N GLN A 221 -2.62 -22.43 -8.60
CA GLN A 221 -1.66 -22.84 -7.56
C GLN A 221 -1.48 -21.75 -6.51
N PHE A 222 -1.41 -20.50 -6.93
CA PHE A 222 -1.33 -19.35 -6.04
C PHE A 222 -2.57 -19.29 -5.14
N ILE A 223 -3.78 -19.29 -5.70
CA ILE A 223 -5.04 -19.24 -4.94
C ILE A 223 -5.12 -20.41 -3.95
N ALA A 224 -4.84 -21.63 -4.40
CA ALA A 224 -4.85 -22.81 -3.53
C ALA A 224 -3.85 -22.68 -2.38
N SER A 225 -2.65 -22.16 -2.65
CA SER A 225 -1.61 -21.98 -1.62
C SER A 225 -1.86 -20.79 -0.69
N ALA A 226 -2.62 -19.79 -1.13
CA ALA A 226 -2.98 -18.59 -0.37
C ALA A 226 -4.24 -18.79 0.50
N THR A 227 -5.01 -19.84 0.22
CA THR A 227 -6.22 -20.20 0.97
C THR A 227 -5.90 -21.17 2.09
N GLN A 228 -6.48 -20.97 3.26
CA GLN A 228 -6.32 -21.80 4.44
C GLN A 228 -6.97 -23.18 4.22
N GLY A 229 -6.17 -24.17 3.83
CA GLY A 229 -6.52 -25.59 3.82
C GLY A 229 -5.97 -26.37 5.02
N GLN A 230 -6.12 -27.70 4.98
CA GLN A 230 -5.49 -28.65 5.93
C GLN A 230 -4.25 -29.33 5.34
N THR A 231 -3.73 -28.85 4.21
CA THR A 231 -2.63 -29.49 3.48
C THR A 231 -1.33 -28.71 3.63
N THR A 232 -0.22 -29.38 3.32
CA THR A 232 1.13 -28.79 3.23
C THR A 232 1.30 -27.79 2.08
N GLU A 233 0.23 -27.51 1.32
CA GLU A 233 0.24 -26.65 0.13
C GLU A 233 -0.06 -25.17 0.44
N ASN A 234 -0.45 -24.84 1.68
CA ASN A 234 -0.81 -23.48 2.16
C ASN A 234 0.38 -22.52 2.32
N ILE A 235 1.27 -22.49 1.33
CA ILE A 235 2.57 -21.85 1.42
C ILE A 235 2.43 -20.33 1.45
N VAL A 236 1.70 -19.76 0.50
CA VAL A 236 1.42 -18.33 0.45
C VAL A 236 0.59 -17.90 1.67
N TYR A 237 -0.33 -18.74 2.16
CA TYR A 237 -1.09 -18.47 3.38
C TYR A 237 -0.18 -18.28 4.59
N HIS A 238 0.81 -19.15 4.82
CA HIS A 238 1.72 -19.01 5.96
C HIS A 238 2.64 -17.79 5.86
N ILE A 239 3.05 -17.44 4.64
CA ILE A 239 3.79 -16.20 4.37
C ILE A 239 2.91 -14.99 4.71
N LEU A 240 1.68 -14.97 4.21
CA LEU A 240 0.68 -13.94 4.50
C LEU A 240 0.40 -13.84 6.01
N ASP A 241 0.25 -14.96 6.71
CA ASP A 241 0.02 -14.96 8.15
C ASP A 241 1.18 -14.34 8.92
N GLY A 242 2.42 -14.65 8.52
CA GLY A 242 3.63 -14.04 9.07
C GLY A 242 3.70 -12.53 8.80
N LEU A 243 3.40 -12.11 7.56
CA LEU A 243 3.33 -10.70 7.18
C LEU A 243 2.25 -9.95 7.96
N VAL A 244 1.02 -10.48 8.01
CA VAL A 244 -0.11 -9.90 8.73
C VAL A 244 0.25 -9.75 10.20
N THR A 245 0.84 -10.78 10.81
CA THR A 245 1.28 -10.75 12.22
C THR A 245 2.35 -9.68 12.45
N ALA A 246 3.31 -9.55 11.53
CA ALA A 246 4.32 -8.50 11.57
C ALA A 246 3.68 -7.10 11.47
N VAL A 247 2.81 -6.88 10.49
CA VAL A 247 2.14 -5.59 10.27
C VAL A 247 1.31 -5.21 11.48
N ILE A 248 0.53 -6.12 12.07
CA ILE A 248 -0.26 -5.82 13.27
C ILE A 248 0.63 -5.47 14.45
N THR A 249 1.75 -6.18 14.60
CA THR A 249 2.70 -5.92 15.68
C THR A 249 3.36 -4.55 15.53
N GLY A 250 3.62 -4.10 14.29
CA GLY A 250 4.19 -2.79 14.00
C GLY A 250 3.17 -1.66 14.10
N VAL A 251 1.99 -1.90 13.53
CA VAL A 251 0.86 -0.98 13.38
C VAL A 251 -0.19 -1.25 14.49
N LYS A 252 0.26 -1.47 15.72
CA LYS A 252 -0.63 -1.60 16.90
C LYS A 252 -0.80 -0.26 17.60
N GLN A 253 -2.01 -0.04 18.12
CA GLN A 253 -2.36 1.17 18.85
C GLN A 253 -1.40 1.47 20.01
N SER A 254 -0.93 0.45 20.74
CA SER A 254 -0.01 0.69 21.86
C SER A 254 1.36 1.26 21.43
N ASN A 255 1.81 1.01 20.19
CA ASN A 255 3.05 1.62 19.68
C ASN A 255 2.82 3.10 19.35
N ILE A 256 1.67 3.39 18.76
CA ILE A 256 1.19 4.76 18.53
C ILE A 256 1.11 5.51 19.86
N ASP A 257 0.41 4.94 20.85
CA ASP A 257 0.22 5.55 22.16
C ASP A 257 1.56 5.72 22.87
N GLY A 258 2.47 4.74 22.76
CA GLY A 258 3.81 4.82 23.33
C GLY A 258 4.60 6.00 22.75
N PHE A 259 4.50 6.23 21.44
CA PHE A 259 5.12 7.38 20.80
C PHE A 259 4.46 8.70 21.20
N ILE A 260 3.12 8.78 21.16
CA ILE A 260 2.38 9.98 21.56
C ILE A 260 2.67 10.35 23.01
N ASN A 261 2.86 9.37 23.90
CA ASN A 261 3.15 9.62 25.31
C ASN A 261 4.66 9.74 25.62
N ASP A 262 5.55 9.70 24.63
CA ASP A 262 6.98 9.91 24.84
C ASP A 262 7.23 11.32 25.39
N SER A 263 8.02 11.42 26.47
CA SER A 263 8.26 12.71 27.13
C SER A 263 9.01 13.71 26.25
N GLY A 264 9.87 13.23 25.35
CA GLY A 264 10.58 14.09 24.40
C GLY A 264 9.62 14.66 23.36
N TYR A 265 8.73 13.84 22.82
CA TYR A 265 7.65 14.28 21.93
C TYR A 265 6.71 15.29 22.63
N GLN A 266 6.22 14.96 23.84
CA GLN A 266 5.35 15.86 24.61
C GLN A 266 6.02 17.19 24.95
N GLN A 267 7.32 17.17 25.26
CA GLN A 267 8.10 18.39 25.45
C GLN A 267 8.09 19.25 24.18
N ILE A 268 8.37 18.67 23.01
CA ILE A 268 8.39 19.39 21.73
C ILE A 268 7.02 20.01 21.41
N LEU A 269 5.93 19.27 21.64
CA LEU A 269 4.57 19.80 21.49
C LEU A 269 4.29 20.99 22.41
N GLY A 270 4.81 20.98 23.63
CA GLY A 270 4.68 22.10 24.57
C GLY A 270 5.28 23.42 24.07
N TYR A 271 6.15 23.37 23.05
CA TYR A 271 6.70 24.55 22.37
C TYR A 271 5.94 24.93 21.09
N GLY A 272 4.78 24.32 20.82
CA GLY A 272 3.92 24.62 19.68
C GLY A 272 4.32 23.91 18.38
N ALA A 273 5.07 22.80 18.47
CA ALA A 273 5.35 21.97 17.31
C ALA A 273 4.07 21.30 16.77
N PRO A 274 4.02 20.97 15.46
CA PRO A 274 2.91 20.21 14.90
C PRO A 274 2.76 18.84 15.55
N THR A 275 1.52 18.36 15.62
CA THR A 275 1.22 16.97 15.98
C THR A 275 1.69 16.02 14.90
N ILE A 276 2.08 14.81 15.27
CA ILE A 276 2.39 13.76 14.31
C ILE A 276 1.16 13.40 13.47
N LYS A 277 1.36 13.21 12.16
CA LYS A 277 0.33 12.83 11.20
C LYS A 277 0.45 11.35 10.82
N THR A 278 -0.62 10.80 10.25
CA THR A 278 -0.66 9.41 9.77
C THR A 278 0.46 9.10 8.79
N GLU A 279 0.89 10.06 7.98
CA GLU A 279 2.03 9.90 7.08
C GLU A 279 3.30 9.37 7.78
N GLN A 280 3.70 9.96 8.91
CA GLN A 280 4.90 9.50 9.61
C GLN A 280 4.74 8.08 10.13
N PHE A 281 3.53 7.72 10.57
CA PHE A 281 3.23 6.37 11.03
C PHE A 281 3.24 5.33 9.89
N LEU A 282 2.69 5.71 8.75
CA LEU A 282 2.75 4.88 7.55
C LEU A 282 4.20 4.68 7.10
N ASN A 283 5.04 5.71 7.17
CA ASN A 283 6.47 5.59 6.87
C ASN A 283 7.20 4.63 7.82
N VAL A 284 6.89 4.65 9.12
CA VAL A 284 7.39 3.66 10.09
C VAL A 284 6.97 2.24 9.68
N ALA A 285 5.69 2.05 9.37
CA ALA A 285 5.12 0.75 9.02
C ALA A 285 5.79 0.17 7.76
N ILE A 286 5.96 0.98 6.71
CA ILE A 286 6.58 0.56 5.46
C ILE A 286 8.08 0.31 5.63
N THR A 287 8.80 1.10 6.41
CA THR A 287 10.23 0.84 6.65
C THR A 287 10.46 -0.49 7.37
N ILE A 288 9.62 -0.83 8.33
CA ILE A 288 9.64 -2.16 8.99
C ILE A 288 9.28 -3.26 8.00
N LEU A 289 8.20 -3.06 7.22
CA LEU A 289 7.74 -4.02 6.22
C LEU A 289 8.82 -4.29 5.16
N ASN A 290 9.51 -3.26 4.67
CA ASN A 290 10.55 -3.37 3.67
C ASN A 290 11.64 -4.33 4.13
N ARG A 291 12.07 -4.22 5.39
CA ARG A 291 13.07 -5.12 5.97
C ARG A 291 12.57 -6.56 6.09
N ILE A 292 11.33 -6.75 6.54
CA ILE A 292 10.74 -8.09 6.72
C ILE A 292 10.55 -8.79 5.39
N THR A 293 10.01 -8.07 4.40
CA THR A 293 9.79 -8.60 3.05
C THR A 293 11.11 -8.91 2.36
N GLU A 294 12.13 -8.05 2.49
CA GLU A 294 13.49 -8.30 2.01
C GLU A 294 14.06 -9.60 2.56
N ALA A 295 14.07 -9.75 3.89
CA ALA A 295 14.54 -10.98 4.51
C ALA A 295 13.76 -12.22 4.03
N GLY A 296 12.44 -12.07 3.87
CA GLY A 296 11.56 -13.13 3.38
C GLY A 296 11.90 -13.58 1.95
N TYR A 297 11.88 -12.66 0.97
CA TYR A 297 12.14 -13.08 -0.41
C TYR A 297 13.60 -13.46 -0.66
N THR A 298 14.57 -12.86 0.06
CA THR A 298 15.98 -13.30 -0.02
C THR A 298 16.12 -14.75 0.46
N ALA A 299 15.53 -15.09 1.60
CA ALA A 299 15.56 -16.47 2.11
C ALA A 299 14.87 -17.45 1.15
N CYS A 300 13.73 -17.05 0.57
CA CYS A 300 13.03 -17.85 -0.43
C CYS A 300 13.91 -18.15 -1.66
N ASN A 301 14.61 -17.14 -2.19
CA ASN A 301 15.41 -17.29 -3.39
C ASN A 301 16.69 -18.10 -3.13
N THR A 302 17.39 -17.86 -2.01
CA THR A 302 18.64 -18.56 -1.67
C THR A 302 18.43 -20.05 -1.41
N TYR A 303 17.28 -20.46 -0.87
CA TYR A 303 17.01 -21.86 -0.60
C TYR A 303 16.99 -22.71 -1.89
N ASN A 304 16.38 -22.21 -2.97
CA ASN A 304 16.21 -22.97 -4.21
C ASN A 304 17.42 -22.98 -5.15
N GLU A 305 18.34 -22.02 -5.05
CA GLU A 305 19.62 -22.08 -5.78
C GLU A 305 20.42 -23.37 -5.44
N ASN A 306 20.10 -24.01 -4.31
CA ASN A 306 20.76 -25.23 -3.84
C ASN A 306 20.02 -26.53 -4.19
N LEU A 307 18.86 -26.47 -4.86
CA LEU A 307 18.06 -27.64 -5.23
C LEU A 307 18.05 -27.84 -6.76
N THR A 308 18.53 -29.00 -7.22
CA THR A 308 18.61 -29.37 -8.64
C THR A 308 17.33 -30.03 -9.20
N GLY A 309 16.19 -29.92 -8.52
CA GLY A 309 14.91 -30.46 -8.98
C GLY A 309 13.73 -30.09 -8.09
N ASN A 310 12.54 -30.00 -8.70
CA ASN A 310 11.19 -29.74 -8.17
C ASN A 310 11.07 -28.88 -6.90
N TRP A 311 10.34 -27.77 -7.01
CA TRP A 311 10.00 -26.87 -5.91
C TRP A 311 9.51 -27.61 -4.65
N ASP A 312 10.31 -27.58 -3.58
CA ASP A 312 9.90 -28.04 -2.24
C ASP A 312 9.28 -26.86 -1.49
N GLY A 313 7.98 -26.72 -1.66
CA GLY A 313 7.22 -25.63 -1.07
C GLY A 313 7.30 -25.57 0.46
N ALA A 314 7.39 -26.71 1.14
CA ALA A 314 7.44 -26.76 2.60
C ALA A 314 8.76 -26.21 3.14
N ALA A 315 9.88 -26.54 2.50
CA ALA A 315 11.17 -26.06 2.93
C ALA A 315 11.40 -24.58 2.60
N ASN A 316 10.86 -24.08 1.49
CA ASN A 316 10.84 -22.64 1.18
C ASN A 316 10.04 -21.83 2.21
N VAL A 317 8.85 -22.30 2.59
CA VAL A 317 8.06 -21.68 3.68
C VAL A 317 8.86 -21.64 4.96
N LYS A 318 9.50 -22.76 5.31
CA LYS A 318 10.31 -22.82 6.53
C LYS A 318 11.47 -21.83 6.47
N ALA A 319 12.17 -21.70 5.35
CA ALA A 319 13.25 -20.73 5.18
C ALA A 319 12.75 -19.29 5.37
N ILE A 320 11.61 -18.94 4.78
CA ILE A 320 10.98 -17.62 4.98
C ILE A 320 10.62 -17.41 6.45
N GLN A 321 9.94 -18.37 7.08
CA GLN A 321 9.55 -18.31 8.48
C GLN A 321 10.75 -18.15 9.41
N ASP A 322 11.80 -18.93 9.21
CA ASP A 322 13.05 -18.86 9.98
C ASP A 322 13.72 -17.49 9.81
N ALA A 323 13.64 -16.87 8.62
CA ALA A 323 14.20 -15.55 8.35
C ALA A 323 13.39 -14.40 8.98
N ILE A 324 12.04 -14.46 8.92
CA ILE A 324 11.19 -13.37 9.42
C ILE A 324 10.94 -13.44 10.93
N THR A 325 10.92 -14.63 11.53
CA THR A 325 10.56 -14.82 12.95
C THR A 325 11.44 -13.99 13.90
N PRO A 326 12.78 -13.95 13.76
CA PRO A 326 13.63 -13.10 14.58
C PRO A 326 13.30 -11.61 14.42
N LEU A 327 12.95 -11.17 13.20
CA LEU A 327 12.63 -9.77 12.91
C LEU A 327 11.30 -9.34 13.55
N ILE A 328 10.30 -10.24 13.59
CA ILE A 328 9.02 -9.97 14.26
C ILE A 328 9.22 -9.54 15.72
N SER A 329 10.19 -10.15 16.41
CA SER A 329 10.52 -9.78 17.80
C SER A 329 11.12 -8.38 17.94
N GLN A 330 11.71 -7.83 16.87
CA GLN A 330 12.34 -6.50 16.87
C GLN A 330 11.37 -5.36 16.51
N ILE A 331 10.22 -5.68 15.89
CA ILE A 331 9.25 -4.70 15.39
C ILE A 331 8.85 -3.68 16.46
N GLY A 332 8.61 -4.12 17.70
CA GLY A 332 8.24 -3.22 18.79
C GLY A 332 9.34 -2.18 19.09
N SER A 333 10.60 -2.61 19.09
CA SER A 333 11.75 -1.70 19.28
C SER A 333 11.89 -0.75 18.10
N TRP A 334 11.85 -1.27 16.86
CA TRP A 334 11.95 -0.44 15.67
C TRP A 334 10.83 0.60 15.59
N GLY A 335 9.60 0.25 15.94
CA GLY A 335 8.49 1.20 15.99
C GLY A 335 8.75 2.34 16.97
N GLY A 336 9.24 2.02 18.17
CA GLY A 336 9.63 3.01 19.18
C GLY A 336 10.79 3.91 18.75
N ASP A 337 11.72 3.40 17.95
CA ASP A 337 12.87 4.16 17.47
C ASP A 337 12.58 5.00 16.21
N LEU A 338 11.83 4.45 15.25
CA LEU A 338 11.52 5.09 13.97
C LEU A 338 10.50 6.23 14.12
N GLY A 339 9.53 6.10 15.04
CA GLY A 339 8.51 7.15 15.26
C GLY A 339 9.11 8.53 15.55
N PRO A 340 9.95 8.66 16.60
CA PRO A 340 10.63 9.93 16.90
C PRO A 340 11.55 10.40 15.78
N ARG A 341 12.19 9.47 15.06
CA ARG A 341 13.07 9.79 13.93
C ARG A 341 12.30 10.44 12.79
N TYR A 342 11.23 9.82 12.32
CA TYR A 342 10.39 10.37 11.25
C TYR A 342 9.72 11.67 11.64
N TYR A 343 9.27 11.80 12.90
CA TYR A 343 8.71 13.04 13.41
C TYR A 343 9.71 14.20 13.33
N ALA A 344 10.89 14.05 13.94
CA ALA A 344 11.90 15.10 13.97
C ALA A 344 12.47 15.41 12.58
N ALA A 345 12.61 14.40 11.72
CA ALA A 345 13.02 14.57 10.33
C ALA A 345 12.00 15.38 9.51
N THR A 346 10.70 15.08 9.65
CA THR A 346 9.63 15.77 8.91
C THR A 346 9.53 17.24 9.33
N TYR A 347 9.60 17.50 10.63
CA TYR A 347 9.43 18.83 11.20
C TYR A 347 10.73 19.56 11.52
N GLN A 348 11.87 19.12 10.96
CA GLN A 348 13.20 19.68 11.24
C GLN A 348 13.22 21.22 11.14
N ASN A 349 12.74 21.77 10.02
CA ASN A 349 12.67 23.22 9.80
C ASN A 349 11.68 23.91 10.73
N THR A 350 10.54 23.30 10.99
CA THR A 350 9.54 23.86 11.91
C THR A 350 10.11 23.97 13.31
N ILE A 351 10.69 22.87 13.82
CA ILE A 351 11.30 22.79 15.16
C ILE A 351 12.45 23.80 15.30
N ALA A 352 13.31 23.93 14.30
CA ALA A 352 14.42 24.89 14.32
C ALA A 352 13.96 26.35 14.45
N ASN A 353 12.77 26.67 13.95
CA ASN A 353 12.20 28.02 13.96
C ASN A 353 11.19 28.27 15.09
N LEU A 354 10.92 27.29 15.96
CA LEU A 354 10.07 27.51 17.13
C LEU A 354 10.72 28.47 18.13
N THR A 355 9.89 29.14 18.92
CA THR A 355 10.38 29.89 20.09
C THR A 355 10.99 28.90 21.07
N GLY A 356 12.31 29.02 21.33
CA GLY A 356 13.05 28.03 22.11
C GLY A 356 13.61 26.85 21.30
N GLY A 357 13.53 26.88 19.96
CA GLY A 357 14.02 25.81 19.07
C GLY A 357 15.48 25.40 19.34
N ALA A 358 16.38 26.35 19.61
CA ALA A 358 17.76 26.04 19.99
C ALA A 358 17.85 25.21 21.29
N GLN A 359 17.01 25.49 22.29
CA GLN A 359 16.93 24.72 23.52
C GLN A 359 16.33 23.33 23.26
N ILE A 360 15.29 23.23 22.43
CA ILE A 360 14.69 21.96 22.02
C ILE A 360 15.75 21.07 21.34
N ILE A 361 16.47 21.61 20.36
CA ILE A 361 17.54 20.89 19.64
C ILE A 361 18.66 20.49 20.60
N SER A 362 19.05 21.37 21.53
CA SER A 362 20.01 21.02 22.58
C SER A 362 19.52 19.84 23.42
N ASN A 363 18.25 19.85 23.83
CA ASN A 363 17.62 18.81 24.63
C ASN A 363 17.44 17.49 23.86
N MET A 364 17.27 17.53 22.53
CA MET A 364 17.23 16.32 21.69
C MET A 364 18.49 15.48 21.86
N SER A 365 19.62 16.05 22.26
CA SER A 365 20.84 15.27 22.55
C SER A 365 20.65 14.21 23.65
N SER A 366 19.65 14.38 24.54
CA SER A 366 19.26 13.38 25.53
C SER A 366 18.29 12.30 24.99
N ASN A 367 17.72 12.49 23.80
CA ASN A 367 16.90 11.52 23.09
C ASN A 367 17.54 11.21 21.72
N ALA A 368 18.35 10.15 21.70
CA ALA A 368 19.14 9.77 20.52
C ALA A 368 18.30 9.58 19.25
N ASN A 369 17.05 9.13 19.36
CA ASN A 369 16.16 8.93 18.20
C ASN A 369 15.64 10.26 17.64
N LEU A 370 15.22 11.20 18.48
CA LEU A 370 14.84 12.55 18.01
C LEU A 370 16.04 13.26 17.37
N LYS A 371 17.23 13.15 17.96
CA LYS A 371 18.45 13.74 17.39
C LYS A 371 18.81 13.12 16.05
N ALA A 372 18.81 11.79 15.95
CA ALA A 372 19.08 11.10 14.69
C ALA A 372 18.04 11.46 13.61
N GLY A 373 16.78 11.65 14.01
CA GLY A 373 15.71 12.18 13.17
C GLY A 373 16.03 13.56 12.62
N PHE A 374 16.32 14.49 13.53
CA PHE A 374 16.63 15.87 13.21
C PHE A 374 17.88 16.03 12.34
N ASP A 375 18.88 15.14 12.48
CA ASP A 375 20.11 15.19 11.69
C ASP A 375 19.98 14.53 10.31
N CYS A 376 18.90 13.80 10.05
CA CYS A 376 18.71 13.07 8.80
C CYS A 376 18.27 14.00 7.66
N ALA A 377 19.23 14.44 6.85
CA ALA A 377 18.99 15.37 5.75
C ALA A 377 18.00 14.84 4.69
N SER A 378 18.01 13.54 4.41
CA SER A 378 17.07 12.93 3.48
C SER A 378 15.63 12.87 4.01
N LYS A 379 15.48 12.95 5.34
CA LYS A 379 14.24 12.77 6.10
C LYS A 379 13.66 11.36 6.10
N TYR A 380 14.39 10.40 5.52
CA TYR A 380 13.94 9.03 5.39
C TYR A 380 14.90 8.05 6.02
N PHE A 381 14.35 6.93 6.47
CA PHE A 381 15.07 5.90 7.18
C PHE A 381 14.85 4.54 6.52
N GLU A 382 15.87 3.69 6.63
CA GLU A 382 15.77 2.27 6.32
C GLU A 382 16.30 1.45 7.49
N ILE A 383 15.89 0.18 7.56
CA ILE A 383 16.53 -0.81 8.42
C ILE A 383 17.42 -1.65 7.53
N ASN A 384 18.73 -1.58 7.73
CA ASN A 384 19.68 -2.30 6.90
C ASN A 384 19.75 -3.81 7.23
N THR A 385 20.55 -4.56 6.48
CA THR A 385 20.71 -6.02 6.65
C THR A 385 21.28 -6.43 8.01
N SER A 386 21.98 -5.52 8.70
CA SER A 386 22.44 -5.68 10.08
C SER A 386 21.40 -5.26 11.12
N ASN A 387 20.15 -5.01 10.69
CA ASN A 387 19.02 -4.60 11.52
C ASN A 387 19.20 -3.25 12.23
N ASN A 388 20.06 -2.38 11.69
CA ASN A 388 20.26 -1.03 12.21
C ASN A 388 19.39 -0.04 11.44
N ILE A 389 18.77 0.91 12.18
CA ILE A 389 18.07 2.04 11.58
C ILE A 389 19.08 3.08 11.13
N VAL A 390 19.11 3.38 9.84
CA VAL A 390 20.03 4.35 9.23
C VAL A 390 19.25 5.41 8.43
N CYS A 391 19.81 6.61 8.34
CA CYS A 391 19.30 7.65 7.45
C CYS A 391 19.67 7.29 6.01
N VAL A 392 18.70 7.37 5.09
CA VAL A 392 18.92 7.09 3.67
C VAL A 392 19.84 8.16 3.08
N SER A 393 20.90 7.77 2.37
CA SER A 393 21.78 8.72 1.68
C SER A 393 21.10 9.27 0.42
N GLN A 394 21.16 10.60 0.22
CA GLN A 394 20.73 11.24 -1.03
C GLN A 394 21.76 11.09 -2.14
#